data_AF-A0A7V7WUI8-F1
#
_entry.id   AF-A0A7V7WUI8-F1
#
_cell.length_a   1.000
_cell.length_b   1.000
_cell.length_c   1.000
_cell.angle_alpha   90.00
_cell.angle_beta   90.00
_cell.angle_gamma   90.00
#
_symmetry.space_group_name_H-M   'P 1'
#
loop_
_entity.id
_entity.type
_entity.pdbx_description
1 polymer ?
#
loop_
_entity_poly.entity_id
_entity_poly.type
_entity_poly.pdbx_seq_one_letter_code
_entity_poly.pdbx_strand_id
1 'polypeptide(L)' 'MIVCLCHRVSDRDIERAVASGVHNFDHLQDETCVASSCGCCHDCAREVFDSAMAAPARCAAQAPSAAVIAA' A
#
# COMPACT_ATOMS: atom_id res chain seq x y z
N MET A 1 -7.19 -0.03 7.93
CA MET A 1 -6.38 -0.16 9.17
C MET A 1 -5.04 0.54 8.97
N ILE A 2 -4.50 1.22 9.97
CA ILE A 2 -3.09 1.66 9.92
C ILE A 2 -2.21 0.45 10.18
N VAL A 3 -1.35 0.13 9.21
CA VAL A 3 -0.40 -0.99 9.27
C VAL A 3 0.95 -0.50 9.81
N CYS A 4 1.46 0.61 9.30
CA CYS A 4 2.71 1.21 9.76
C CYS A 4 2.48 2.58 10.38
N LEU A 5 2.75 2.70 11.68
CA LEU A 5 2.61 3.98 12.38
C LEU A 5 3.74 4.97 12.03
N CYS A 6 4.97 4.48 11.84
CA CYS A 6 6.14 5.32 11.53
C CYS A 6 5.96 6.13 10.25
N HIS A 7 5.43 5.50 9.21
CA HIS A 7 5.27 6.08 7.87
C HIS A 7 3.81 6.33 7.50
N ARG A 8 2.88 6.09 8.44
CA ARG A 8 1.43 6.28 8.28
C ARG A 8 0.85 5.52 7.08
N VAL A 9 1.32 4.29 6.87
CA VAL A 9 0.86 3.42 5.79
C VAL A 9 -0.36 2.63 6.27
N SER A 10 -1.46 2.72 5.53
CA SER A 10 -2.67 1.92 5.76
C SER A 10 -2.71 0.67 4.89
N ASP A 11 -3.58 -0.28 5.24
CA ASP A 11 -3.93 -1.42 4.37
C ASP A 11 -4.33 -0.99 2.96
N ARG A 12 -5.15 0.07 2.85
CA ARG A 12 -5.57 0.64 1.56
C ARG A 12 -4.41 1.20 0.75
N ASP A 13 -3.37 1.72 1.38
CA ASP A 13 -2.18 2.19 0.66
C ASP A 13 -1.43 1.02 0.03
N ILE A 14 -1.31 -0.09 0.76
CA ILE A 14 -0.70 -1.33 0.28
C ILE A 14 -1.52 -1.93 -0.87
N GLU A 15 -2.85 -2.05 -0.69
CA GLU A 15 -3.77 -2.51 -1.73
C GLU A 15 -3.68 -1.66 -3.00
N ARG A 16 -3.63 -0.32 -2.85
CA ARG A 16 -3.49 0.61 -3.97
C ARG A 16 -2.15 0.47 -4.68
N ALA A 17 -1.05 0.29 -3.94
CA ALA A 17 0.26 0.06 -4.53
C ALA A 17 0.26 -1.22 -5.39
N VAL A 18 -0.30 -2.32 -4.87
CA VAL A 18 -0.44 -3.58 -5.62
C VAL A 18 -1.30 -3.39 -6.87
N ALA A 19 -2.46 -2.72 -6.73
CA ALA A 19 -3.33 -2.41 -7.85
C ALA A 19 -2.67 -1.49 -8.91
N SER A 20 -1.67 -0.70 -8.50
CA SER A 20 -0.89 0.18 -9.39
C SER A 20 0.31 -0.51 -10.03
N GLY A 21 0.53 -1.81 -9.76
CA GLY A 21 1.58 -2.62 -10.40
C GLY A 21 2.77 -2.97 -9.50
N VAL A 22 2.71 -2.72 -8.20
CA VAL A 22 3.73 -3.20 -7.27
C VAL A 22 3.57 -4.71 -7.06
N HIS A 23 4.54 -5.49 -7.54
CA HIS A 23 4.48 -6.96 -7.54
C HIS A 23 5.49 -7.64 -6.60
N ASN A 24 6.27 -6.88 -5.85
CA ASN A 24 7.17 -7.40 -4.82
C ASN A 24 7.21 -6.46 -3.61
N PHE A 25 7.53 -7.01 -2.45
CA PHE A 25 7.48 -6.28 -1.19
C PHE A 25 8.58 -5.24 -1.06
N ASP A 26 9.76 -5.48 -1.63
CA ASP A 26 10.88 -4.53 -1.57
C ASP A 26 10.50 -3.22 -2.30
N HIS A 27 9.86 -3.33 -3.46
CA HIS A 27 9.33 -2.16 -4.18
C HIS A 27 8.18 -1.47 -3.42
N LEU A 28 7.39 -2.19 -2.64
CA LEU A 28 6.41 -1.57 -1.72
C LEU A 28 7.13 -0.77 -0.63
N GLN A 29 8.24 -1.28 -0.09
CA GLN A 29 9.05 -0.57 0.90
C GLN A 29 9.68 0.68 0.30
N ASP A 30 10.22 0.63 -0.91
CA ASP A 30 10.80 1.79 -1.59
C ASP A 30 9.77 2.92 -1.78
N GLU A 31 8.54 2.57 -2.18
CA GLU A 31 7.48 3.55 -2.46
C GLU A 31 6.82 4.13 -1.19
N THR A 32 6.69 3.33 -0.12
CA THR A 32 5.89 3.69 1.05
C THR A 32 6.69 3.83 2.34
N CYS A 33 7.96 3.45 2.33
CA CYS A 33 8.83 3.26 3.49
C CYS A 33 8.27 2.27 4.54
N VAL A 34 7.26 1.46 4.21
CA VAL A 34 6.69 0.48 5.16
C VAL A 34 7.80 -0.41 5.74
N ALA A 35 7.70 -0.74 7.03
CA ALA A 35 8.66 -1.56 7.76
C ALA A 35 10.12 -1.05 7.83
N SER A 36 10.43 0.14 7.30
CA SER A 36 11.81 0.63 7.16
C SER A 36 12.35 1.42 8.37
N SER A 37 11.51 1.71 9.38
CA SER A 37 11.91 2.43 10.60
C SER A 37 12.02 1.53 11.83
N CYS A 38 10.92 1.22 12.53
CA CYS A 38 10.96 0.38 13.72
C CYS A 38 10.82 -1.13 13.42
N GLY A 39 10.42 -1.49 12.20
CA GLY A 39 10.22 -2.88 11.78
C GLY A 39 9.00 -3.60 12.37
N CYS A 40 8.36 -3.11 13.44
CA CYS A 40 7.28 -3.83 14.14
C CYS A 40 6.05 -4.17 13.28
N CYS A 41 5.85 -3.47 12.16
CA CYS A 41 4.75 -3.71 11.23
C CYS A 41 5.07 -4.71 10.12
N HIS A 42 6.31 -5.23 10.03
CA HIS A 42 6.79 -6.00 8.88
C HIS A 42 5.88 -7.17 8.53
N ASP A 43 5.58 -8.04 9.50
CA ASP A 43 4.77 -9.24 9.26
C ASP A 43 3.33 -8.88 8.89
N CYS A 44 2.73 -7.91 9.58
CA CYS A 44 1.40 -7.40 9.26
C CYS A 44 1.34 -6.79 7.85
N ALA A 45 2.34 -5.99 7.46
CA ALA A 45 2.42 -5.41 6.13
C ALA A 45 2.59 -6.49 5.05
N ARG A 46 3.37 -7.54 5.35
CA ARG A 46 3.57 -8.67 4.45
C ARG A 46 2.28 -9.45 4.22
N GLU A 47 1.54 -9.76 5.28
CA GLU A 47 0.25 -10.45 5.18
C GLU A 47 -0.76 -9.66 4.34
N VAL A 48 -0.83 -8.34 4.54
CA VAL A 48 -1.72 -7.46 3.75
C VAL A 48 -1.29 -7.41 2.28
N PHE A 49 0.01 -7.29 2.02
CA PHE A 49 0.56 -7.31 0.66
C PHE A 49 0.27 -8.62 -0.07
N ASP A 50 0.56 -9.76 0.56
CA ASP A 50 0.32 -11.09 -0.01
C ASP A 50 -1.17 -11.34 -0.25
N SER A 51 -2.04 -10.87 0.66
CA SER A 51 -3.49 -10.91 0.49
C SER A 51 -3.97 -10.07 -0.71
N ALA A 52 -3.40 -8.87 -0.89
CA ALA A 52 -3.71 -8.01 -2.03
C ALA A 52 -3.23 -8.61 -3.36
N MET A 53 -2.06 -9.25 -3.39
CA MET A 53 -1.52 -9.95 -4.57
C MET A 53 -2.35 -11.17 -4.98
N ALA A 54 -2.95 -11.88 -4.01
CA ALA A 54 -3.81 -13.03 -4.25
C ALA A 54 -5.26 -12.67 -4.62
N ALA A 55 -5.69 -11.44 -4.33
CA ALA A 55 -7.04 -11.00 -4.65
C ALA A 55 -7.21 -10.86 -6.18
N PRO A 56 -8.27 -11.42 -6.79
CA PRO A 56 -8.58 -11.11 -8.17
C PRO A 56 -8.83 -9.61 -8.27
N ALA A 57 -8.29 -8.97 -9.32
CA ALA A 57 -8.48 -7.54 -9.58
C ALA A 57 -9.98 -7.22 -9.52
N ARG A 58 -10.43 -6.72 -8.37
CA ARG A 58 -11.80 -6.27 -8.20
C ARG A 58 -11.88 -5.04 -9.09
N CYS A 59 -12.68 -5.11 -10.16
CA CYS A 59 -12.86 -4.03 -11.13
C CYS A 59 -12.93 -2.69 -10.37
N ALA A 60 -11.84 -1.92 -10.45
CA ALA A 60 -11.62 -0.74 -9.65
C ALA A 60 -12.46 0.41 -10.21
N ALA A 61 -13.72 0.49 -9.78
CA ALA A 61 -14.44 1.74 -9.76
C ALA A 61 -13.94 2.55 -8.55
N GLN A 62 -12.78 3.20 -8.67
CA GLN A 62 -12.34 4.21 -7.71
C GLN A 62 -11.60 5.36 -8.43
N ALA A 63 -12.17 6.55 -8.23
CA ALA A 63 -11.90 7.82 -8.90
C ALA A 63 -10.49 8.39 -8.64
N PRO A 64 -9.98 9.29 -9.50
CA PRO A 64 -8.70 9.93 -9.30
C PRO A 64 -8.69 10.79 -8.03
N SER A 65 -7.69 10.57 -7.18
CA SER A 65 -7.38 11.47 -6.07
C SER A 65 -6.71 12.72 -6.62
N ALA A 66 -7.43 13.84 -6.52
CA ALA A 66 -6.93 15.20 -6.57
C ALA A 66 -6.10 15.59 -7.81
N ALA A 67 -6.81 15.89 -8.90
CA ALA A 67 -6.49 17.12 -9.61
C ALA A 67 -6.49 18.26 -8.58
N VAL A 68 -5.31 18.76 -8.21
CA VAL A 68 -5.19 20.05 -7.52
C VAL A 68 -5.81 21.07 -8.48
N ILE A 69 -6.93 21.63 -8.06
CA ILE A 69 -7.70 22.64 -8.77
C ILE A 69 -6.96 23.99 -8.73
N ALA A 70 -7.02 24.65 -9.88
CA ALA A 70 -6.50 25.97 -10.22
C ALA A 70 -6.64 27.08 -9.16
N ALA A 71 -5.62 27.94 -9.09
CA ALA A 71 -5.71 29.40 -9.14
C ALA A 71 -4.35 29.97 -9.55
#